data_AF-A0AAF1BN79-F1
#
_entry.id   AF-A0AAF1BN79-F1
#
_cell.length_a   1.000
_cell.length_b   1.000
_cell.length_c   1.000
_cell.angle_alpha   90.00
_cell.angle_beta   90.00
_cell.angle_gamma   90.00
#
_symmetry.space_group_name_H-M   'P 1'
#
loop_
_entity.id
_entity.type
_entity.pdbx_description
1 polymer ?
#
loop_
_entity_poly.entity_id
_entity_poly.type
_entity_poly.pdbx_seq_one_letter_code
_entity_poly.pdbx_strand_id
1 'polypeptide(L)' 'MFTLLLLGILVAVIILAFYISTYLYENDITLVALLVVVVGIIVSIILVGWIMDNTVEFVSQKLEIFYNPDS' A
#
# COMPACT_ATOMS: atom_id res chain seq x y z
N MET A 1 -5.33 -13.03 5.85
CA MET A 1 -6.56 -12.29 5.45
C MET A 1 -6.35 -10.78 5.47
N PHE A 2 -5.74 -10.22 6.52
CA PHE A 2 -5.43 -8.79 6.63
C PHE A 2 -4.50 -8.26 5.51
N THR A 3 -3.47 -9.02 5.11
CA THR A 3 -2.55 -8.64 4.00
C THR A 3 -3.25 -8.50 2.65
N LEU A 4 -4.22 -9.38 2.34
CA LEU A 4 -5.00 -9.30 1.09
C LEU A 4 -5.89 -8.05 1.06
N LEU A 5 -6.45 -7.70 2.23
CA LEU A 5 -7.24 -6.47 2.39
C LEU A 5 -6.37 -5.23 2.21
N LEU A 6 -5.18 -5.18 2.84
CA LEU A 6 -4.20 -4.11 2.66
C LEU A 6 -3.80 -3.94 1.19
N LEU A 7 -3.64 -5.05 0.45
CA LEU A 7 -3.30 -5.03 -0.96
C LEU A 7 -4.45 -4.46 -1.81
N GLY A 8 -5.69 -4.80 -1.48
CA GLY A 8 -6.87 -4.17 -2.08
C GLY A 8 -6.96 -2.66 -1.80
N ILE A 9 -6.66 -2.24 -0.57
CA ILE A 9 -6.59 -0.82 -0.20
C ILE A 9 -5.50 -0.10 -0.99
N LEU A 10 -4.31 -0.70 -1.14
CA LEU A 10 -3.22 -0.12 -1.91
C LEU A 10 -3.65 0.14 -3.36
N VAL A 11 -4.28 -0.85 -4.01
CA VAL A 11 -4.80 -0.69 -5.37
C VAL A 11 -5.85 0.43 -5.44
N ALA A 12 -6.79 0.47 -4.49
CA ALA A 12 -7.81 1.50 -4.44
C ALA A 12 -7.22 2.92 -4.28
N VAL A 13 -6.21 3.08 -3.41
CA VAL A 13 -5.52 4.35 -3.19
C VAL A 13 -4.81 4.82 -4.46
N ILE A 14 -4.11 3.92 -5.15
CA ILE A 14 -3.41 4.25 -6.40
C ILE A 14 -4.40 4.70 -7.48
N ILE A 15 -5.50 3.97 -7.65
CA ILE A 15 -6.55 4.31 -8.63
C ILE A 15 -7.18 5.65 -8.29
N LEU A 16 -7.53 5.89 -7.02
CA LEU A 16 -8.10 7.16 -6.56
C LEU A 16 -7.16 8.34 -6.80
N ALA A 17 -5.89 8.21 -6.39
CA ALA A 17 -4.89 9.25 -6.58
C ALA A 17 -4.72 9.56 -8.08
N PHE A 18 -4.68 8.54 -8.92
CA PHE A 18 -4.62 8.71 -10.37
C PHE A 18 -5.85 9.46 -10.90
N TYR A 19 -7.07 8.99 -10.62
CA TYR A 19 -8.30 9.62 -11.10
C TYR A 19 -8.44 11.07 -10.65
N ILE A 20 -8.19 11.35 -9.36
CA ILE A 20 -8.27 12.70 -8.81
C ILE A 20 -7.22 13.60 -9.46
N SER A 21 -5.98 13.13 -9.58
CA SER A 21 -4.90 13.92 -10.19
C SER A 21 -5.18 14.26 -11.66
N THR A 22 -5.69 13.30 -12.44
CA THR A 22 -6.06 13.50 -13.84
C THR A 22 -7.20 14.52 -13.95
N TYR A 23 -8.25 14.36 -13.14
CA TYR A 23 -9.35 15.32 -13.12
C TYR A 23 -8.88 16.74 -12.79
N LEU A 24 -8.04 16.90 -11.77
CA LEU A 24 -7.51 18.22 -11.39
C LEU A 24 -6.61 18.82 -12.48
N TYR A 25 -5.85 17.97 -13.17
CA TYR A 25 -5.01 18.39 -14.28
C TYR A 25 -5.84 18.88 -15.49
N GLU A 26 -6.92 18.17 -15.83
CA GLU A 26 -7.85 18.53 -16.91
C GLU A 26 -8.61 19.84 -16.65
N ASN A 27 -8.70 20.27 -15.39
CA ASN A 27 -9.34 21.52 -14.98
C ASN A 27 -8.35 22.67 -14.73
N ASP A 28 -7.11 22.57 -15.26
CA ASP A 28 -6.03 23.56 -15.09
C ASP A 28 -5.60 23.81 -13.63
N ILE A 29 -5.89 22.87 -12.72
CA ILE A 29 -5.49 22.92 -11.30
C ILE A 29 -4.21 22.10 -11.07
N THR A 30 -3.17 22.36 -11.87
CA THR A 30 -1.96 21.53 -11.96
C THR A 30 -1.19 21.41 -10.64
N LEU A 31 -1.10 22.50 -9.85
CA LEU A 31 -0.35 22.48 -8.59
C LEU A 31 -1.02 21.57 -7.53
N VAL A 32 -2.35 21.55 -7.50
CA VAL A 32 -3.10 20.67 -6.60
C VAL A 32 -3.05 19.23 -7.09
N ALA A 33 -3.12 19.01 -8.41
CA ALA A 33 -2.94 17.68 -9.01
C ALA A 33 -1.58 17.06 -8.60
N LEU A 34 -0.51 17.84 -8.68
CA LEU A 34 0.83 17.41 -8.25
C LEU A 34 0.87 17.03 -6.77
N LEU A 35 0.27 17.86 -5.90
CA LEU A 35 0.21 17.57 -4.46
C LEU A 35 -0.55 16.27 -4.17
N VAL A 36 -1.66 16.02 -4.87
CA VAL A 36 -2.43 14.76 -4.73
C VAL A 36 -1.58 13.56 -5.12
N VAL A 37 -0.81 13.64 -6.21
CA VAL A 37 0.11 12.56 -6.62
C VAL A 37 1.17 12.31 -5.56
N VAL A 38 1.80 13.37 -5.03
CA VAL A 38 2.83 13.24 -3.99
C VAL A 38 2.26 12.58 -2.73
N VAL A 39 1.09 13.02 -2.27
CA VAL A 39 0.40 12.42 -1.12
C VAL A 39 0.05 10.96 -1.40
N GLY A 40 -0.46 10.65 -2.59
CA GLY A 40 -0.79 9.28 -3.01
C GLY A 40 0.43 8.35 -3.00
N ILE A 41 1.59 8.84 -3.44
CA ILE A 41 2.86 8.10 -3.39
C ILE A 41 3.27 7.83 -1.93
N ILE A 42 3.24 8.85 -1.06
CA ILE A 42 3.61 8.70 0.35
C ILE A 42 2.73 7.66 1.04
N VAL A 43 1.40 7.73 0.85
CA VAL A 43 0.46 6.77 1.41
C VAL A 43 0.72 5.36 0.88
N SER A 44 1.03 5.22 -0.41
CA SER A 44 1.36 3.93 -1.02
C SER A 44 2.61 3.32 -0.42
N ILE A 45 3.66 4.12 -0.17
CA ILE A 45 4.90 3.64 0.47
C ILE A 45 4.62 3.11 1.88
N ILE A 46 3.82 3.83 2.66
CA ILE A 46 3.44 3.41 4.03
C ILE A 46 2.68 2.08 3.99
N LEU A 47 1.70 1.96 3.10
CA LEU A 47 0.91 0.73 2.95
C LEU A 47 1.77 -0.46 2.52
N VAL A 48 2.72 -0.25 1.61
CA VAL A 48 3.67 -1.29 1.20
C VAL A 48 4.53 -1.74 2.40
N GLY A 49 5.01 -0.81 3.22
CA GLY A 49 5.74 -1.14 4.45
C GLY A 49 4.92 -2.06 5.37
N TRP A 50 3.66 -1.71 5.62
CA TRP A 50 2.78 -2.57 6.43
C TRP A 50 2.51 -3.94 5.81
N ILE A 51 2.35 -4.01 4.49
CA ILE A 51 2.18 -5.29 3.78
C ILE A 51 3.43 -6.16 3.96
N MET A 52 4.62 -5.58 3.86
CA MET A 52 5.87 -6.29 4.06
C MET A 52 6.01 -6.82 5.48
N ASP A 53 5.79 -5.99 6.49
CA ASP A 53 5.88 -6.40 7.90
C ASP A 53 4.96 -7.58 8.20
N ASN A 54 3.70 -7.51 7.76
CA ASN A 54 2.73 -8.60 7.94
C ASN A 54 3.14 -9.87 7.18
N THR A 55 3.78 -9.72 6.02
CA THR A 55 4.26 -10.88 5.23
C THR A 55 5.45 -11.54 5.91
N VAL A 56 6.40 -10.74 6.42
CA VAL A 56 7.57 -11.23 7.16
C VAL A 56 7.13 -11.95 8.43
N GLU A 57 6.18 -11.39 9.17
CA GLU A 57 5.63 -12.02 10.38
C GLU A 57 4.97 -13.36 10.05
N PHE A 58 4.11 -13.39 9.03
CA PHE A 58 3.46 -14.62 8.59
C PHE A 58 4.46 -15.71 8.19
N VAL A 59 5.48 -15.34 7.42
CA VAL A 59 6.51 -16.28 6.97
C VAL A 59 7.37 -16.75 8.14
N SER A 60 7.74 -15.86 9.06
CA SER A 60 8.52 -16.20 10.27
C SER A 60 7.79 -17.21 11.16
N GLN A 61 6.49 -17.00 11.42
CA GLN A 61 5.67 -17.97 12.18
C GLN A 61 5.61 -19.34 11.50
N LYS A 62 5.63 -19.40 10.17
CA LYS A 62 5.67 -20.67 9.43
C LYS A 62 7.04 -21.32 9.47
N LEU A 63 8.12 -20.54 9.48
CA LEU A 63 9.49 -21.04 9.58
C LEU A 63 9.83 -21.56 10.98
N GLU A 64 9.28 -20.98 12.04
CA GLU A 64 9.46 -21.48 13.41
C GLU A 64 9.02 -22.94 13.55
N ILE A 65 7.94 -23.34 12.88
CA ILE A 65 7.45 -24.73 12.86
C ILE A 65 8.50 -25.71 12.29
N PHE A 66 9.35 -25.25 11.38
CA PHE A 66 10.40 -26.07 10.77
C PHE A 66 11.71 -26.07 11.56
N TYR A 67 11.96 -25.02 12.35
CA TYR A 67 13.21 -24.86 13.11
C TYR A 67 13.11 -25.29 14.58
N ASN A 68 11.90 -25.46 15.12
CA ASN A 68 11.71 -25.97 16.47
C ASN A 68 10.59 -27.04 16.51
N PRO A 69 10.90 -28.31 16.17
CA PRO A 69 9.90 -29.37 16.01
C PRO A 69 9.28 -29.88 17.33
N ASP A 70 9.81 -29.49 18.49
CA ASP A 70 9.48 -30.08 19.80
C ASP A 70 8.68 -29.15 20.75
N SER A 71 8.10 -28.04 20.28
CA SER A 71 7.20 -27.18 21.08
C SER A 71 5.72 -27.45 20.84
#